data_AF-A0A1W9Z5C9-F1
#
_entry.id   AF-A0A1W9Z5C9-F1
#
_cell.length_a   1.000
_cell.length_b   1.000
_cell.length_c   1.000
_cell.angle_alpha   90.00
_cell.angle_beta   90.00
_cell.angle_gamma   90.00
#
_symmetry.space_group_name_H-M   'P 1'
#
loop_
_entity.id
_entity.type
_entity.pdbx_description
1 polymer ?
#
loop_
_entity_poly.entity_id
_entity_poly.type
_entity_poly.pdbx_seq_one_letter_code
_entity_poly.pdbx_strand_id
1 'polypeptide(L)'
;MTDQQVQQLLDRQLDKFYGKYRGLVTDNQDPTKRGRVQAVVPEVLGTEHTTWAEPCTPYGGTTSGFYAIPPMGAGVWIEFEAGDVSRPVWVGCWWATGETPPGPGAALPDPFTKVLRTETGLHAALDDTGQSIVLSDISGVNIMSIKVLEGTIEIKALAQVVLDAPLIKHGGGATHPAVFGDQLLAYLTQLVTIFNSHVHPGELAAGVLPVTPALPVPPAAPPTPALISIQNLVQ
;
A
#
# COMPACT_ATOMS: atom_id res chain seq x y z
N MET A 1 -27.16 -55.95 6.92
CA MET A 1 -26.88 -55.04 8.04
C MET A 1 -27.80 -55.43 9.18
N THR A 2 -27.26 -55.59 10.39
CA THR A 2 -28.07 -55.82 11.59
C THR A 2 -28.65 -54.51 12.11
N ASP A 3 -29.78 -54.53 12.82
CA ASP A 3 -30.41 -53.32 13.38
C ASP A 3 -29.47 -52.53 14.31
N GLN A 4 -28.54 -53.21 14.99
CA GLN A 4 -27.48 -52.57 15.77
C GLN A 4 -26.47 -51.79 14.91
N GLN A 5 -26.15 -52.28 13.72
CA GLN A 5 -25.27 -51.56 12.78
C GLN A 5 -25.98 -50.35 12.18
N VAL A 6 -27.29 -50.47 11.93
CA VAL A 6 -28.11 -49.34 11.45
C VAL A 6 -28.21 -48.26 12.52
N GLN A 7 -28.44 -48.62 13.80
CA GLN A 7 -28.46 -47.60 14.86
C GLN A 7 -27.11 -46.97 15.16
N GLN A 8 -26.00 -47.72 15.10
CA GLN A 8 -24.67 -47.13 15.20
C GLN A 8 -24.36 -46.16 14.05
N LEU A 9 -24.92 -46.39 12.86
CA LEU A 9 -24.78 -45.49 11.71
C LEU A 9 -25.65 -44.24 11.86
N LEU A 10 -26.88 -44.39 12.35
CA LEU A 10 -27.79 -43.29 12.59
C LEU A 10 -27.29 -42.37 13.71
N ASP A 11 -26.85 -42.92 14.84
CA ASP A 11 -26.24 -42.13 15.93
C ASP A 11 -24.98 -41.38 15.46
N ARG A 12 -24.17 -41.99 14.58
CA ARG A 12 -23.00 -41.31 13.97
C ARG A 12 -23.39 -40.17 13.02
N GLN A 13 -24.58 -40.19 12.45
CA GLN A 13 -25.05 -39.16 11.53
C GLN A 13 -25.83 -38.04 12.22
N LEU A 14 -26.50 -38.33 13.33
CA LEU A 14 -27.39 -37.38 13.99
C LEU A 14 -26.65 -36.19 14.62
N ASP A 15 -25.38 -36.37 15.00
CA ASP A 15 -24.58 -35.33 15.68
C ASP A 15 -23.44 -34.75 14.84
N LYS A 16 -23.50 -34.91 13.51
CA LYS A 16 -22.42 -34.48 12.60
C LYS A 16 -22.83 -33.36 11.67
N PHE A 17 -22.02 -32.31 11.65
CA PHE A 17 -22.28 -31.07 10.92
C PHE A 17 -21.27 -30.88 9.78
N TYR A 18 -21.56 -31.46 8.61
CA TYR A 18 -20.68 -31.42 7.44
C TYR A 18 -20.91 -30.22 6.51
N GLY A 19 -21.86 -29.33 6.85
CA GLY A 19 -22.18 -28.15 6.06
C GLY A 19 -21.24 -26.98 6.28
N LYS A 20 -21.52 -25.88 5.57
CA LYS A 20 -20.96 -24.54 5.85
C LYS A 20 -22.02 -23.74 6.59
N TYR A 21 -21.65 -23.18 7.72
CA TYR A 21 -22.56 -22.44 8.59
C TYR A 21 -22.11 -20.99 8.70
N ARG A 22 -23.05 -20.05 8.73
CA ARG A 22 -22.71 -18.63 8.95
C ARG A 22 -22.35 -18.43 10.41
N GLY A 23 -21.17 -17.88 10.64
CA GLY A 23 -20.71 -17.41 11.93
C GLY A 23 -20.43 -15.92 11.95
N LEU A 24 -20.45 -15.34 13.15
CA LEU A 24 -20.02 -13.98 13.42
C LEU A 24 -18.84 -14.02 14.38
N VAL A 25 -17.73 -13.37 14.03
CA VAL A 25 -16.53 -13.34 14.87
C VAL A 25 -16.83 -12.60 16.17
N THR A 26 -16.48 -13.22 17.29
CA THR A 26 -16.65 -12.70 18.65
C THR A 26 -15.33 -12.43 19.35
N ASP A 27 -14.27 -13.14 18.99
CA ASP A 27 -12.91 -12.88 19.45
C ASP A 27 -11.90 -13.29 18.37
N ASN A 28 -10.91 -12.44 18.12
CA ASN A 28 -9.80 -12.68 17.20
C ASN A 28 -8.42 -12.55 17.88
N GLN A 29 -8.37 -12.42 19.21
CA GLN A 29 -7.16 -12.30 19.99
C GLN A 29 -6.58 -13.68 20.37
N ASP A 30 -6.30 -14.51 19.36
CA ASP A 30 -5.74 -15.85 19.55
C ASP A 30 -4.47 -15.82 20.43
N PRO A 31 -4.47 -16.48 21.60
CA PRO A 31 -3.31 -16.54 22.49
C PRO A 31 -2.09 -17.20 21.84
N THR A 32 -2.32 -18.10 20.87
CA THR A 32 -1.25 -18.84 20.18
C THR A 32 -0.75 -18.14 18.91
N LYS A 33 -1.37 -17.01 18.51
CA LYS A 33 -1.00 -16.24 17.32
C LYS A 33 -0.98 -17.07 16.03
N ARG A 34 -1.88 -18.04 15.91
CA ARG A 34 -2.03 -18.92 14.73
C ARG A 34 -3.11 -18.42 13.77
N GLY A 35 -3.83 -17.35 14.13
CA GLY A 35 -4.90 -16.80 13.30
C GLY A 35 -6.26 -17.45 13.54
N ARG A 36 -6.45 -18.05 14.73
CA ARG A 36 -7.73 -18.63 15.12
C ARG A 36 -8.72 -17.55 15.54
N VAL A 37 -10.01 -17.85 15.44
CA VAL A 37 -11.09 -16.96 15.92
C VAL A 37 -12.10 -17.75 16.75
N GLN A 38 -12.78 -17.07 17.66
CA GLN A 38 -14.03 -17.58 18.22
C GLN A 38 -15.20 -16.89 17.54
N ALA A 39 -16.25 -17.65 17.22
CA ALA A 39 -17.43 -17.13 16.57
C ALA A 39 -18.70 -17.66 17.23
N VAL A 40 -19.82 -16.98 17.05
CA VAL A 40 -21.14 -17.55 17.28
C VAL A 40 -21.65 -18.16 15.97
N VAL A 41 -22.25 -19.35 16.04
CA VAL A 41 -22.80 -20.07 14.88
C VAL A 41 -24.26 -20.45 15.17
N PRO A 42 -25.23 -19.55 14.91
CA PRO A 42 -26.60 -19.71 15.40
C PRO A 42 -27.29 -21.01 14.99
N GLU A 43 -27.01 -21.51 13.79
CA GLU A 43 -27.64 -22.72 13.24
C GLU A 43 -27.16 -24.02 13.91
N VAL A 44 -26.00 -24.01 14.58
CA VAL A 44 -25.37 -25.22 15.16
C VAL A 44 -25.20 -25.11 16.67
N LEU A 45 -24.77 -23.94 17.16
CA LEU A 45 -24.43 -23.68 18.57
C LEU A 45 -25.40 -22.73 19.26
N GLY A 46 -26.39 -22.18 18.54
CA GLY A 46 -27.29 -21.16 19.09
C GLY A 46 -26.52 -19.91 19.51
N THR A 47 -26.57 -19.56 20.80
CA THR A 47 -25.88 -18.40 21.36
C THR A 47 -24.49 -18.70 21.88
N GLU A 48 -24.08 -19.97 21.91
CA GLU A 48 -22.78 -20.38 22.42
C GLU A 48 -21.67 -20.05 21.42
N HIS A 49 -20.50 -19.74 21.97
CA HIS A 49 -19.29 -19.49 21.19
C HIS A 49 -18.63 -20.80 20.81
N THR A 50 -18.00 -20.83 19.63
CA THR A 50 -17.11 -21.91 19.25
C THR A 50 -15.89 -21.95 20.19
N THR A 51 -15.23 -23.11 20.24
CA THR A 51 -13.80 -23.14 20.59
C THR A 51 -13.00 -22.35 19.55
N TRP A 52 -11.68 -22.21 19.73
CA TRP A 52 -10.82 -21.53 18.77
C TRP A 52 -10.87 -22.26 17.41
N ALA A 53 -11.51 -21.64 16.43
CA ALA A 53 -11.63 -22.15 15.08
C ALA A 53 -10.30 -22.03 14.33
N GLU A 54 -9.84 -23.14 13.76
CA GLU A 54 -8.61 -23.16 12.97
C GLU A 54 -8.81 -22.42 11.63
N PRO A 55 -7.81 -21.67 11.14
CA PRO A 55 -7.92 -20.97 9.85
C PRO A 55 -7.73 -21.92 8.67
N CYS A 56 -8.67 -21.89 7.71
CA CYS A 56 -8.46 -22.43 6.37
C CYS A 56 -7.91 -21.33 5.46
N THR A 57 -6.63 -20.97 5.65
CA THR A 57 -5.95 -19.92 4.87
C THR A 57 -5.59 -20.40 3.45
N PRO A 58 -5.67 -19.54 2.41
CA PRO A 58 -5.29 -19.92 1.05
C PRO A 58 -3.79 -20.21 0.88
N TYR A 59 -2.94 -19.79 1.81
CA TYR A 59 -1.51 -20.06 1.76
C TYR A 59 -0.92 -20.16 3.18
N GLY A 60 -0.28 -21.28 3.48
CA GLY A 60 0.42 -21.52 4.74
C GLY A 60 1.65 -22.41 4.56
N GLY A 61 2.71 -22.10 5.30
CA GLY A 61 3.98 -22.81 5.34
C GLY A 61 4.74 -22.44 6.61
N THR A 62 5.85 -23.13 6.90
CA THR A 62 6.60 -22.94 8.15
C THR A 62 7.07 -21.49 8.38
N THR A 63 7.36 -20.75 7.31
CA THR A 63 7.82 -19.35 7.34
C THR A 63 7.19 -18.49 6.26
N SER A 64 6.05 -18.91 5.71
CA SER A 64 5.35 -18.21 4.63
C SER A 64 3.85 -18.40 4.76
N GLY A 65 3.05 -17.47 4.24
CA GLY A 65 1.61 -17.61 4.22
C GLY A 65 0.85 -16.33 3.96
N PHE A 66 -0.47 -16.45 3.96
CA PHE A 66 -1.41 -15.34 3.93
C PHE A 66 -2.05 -15.17 5.31
N TYR A 67 -1.71 -14.09 5.99
CA TYR A 67 -2.16 -13.79 7.35
C TYR A 67 -3.09 -12.57 7.34
N ALA A 68 -4.38 -12.82 7.22
CA ALA A 68 -5.43 -11.80 7.26
C ALA A 68 -6.58 -12.33 8.13
N ILE A 69 -6.60 -11.93 9.40
CA ILE A 69 -7.55 -12.44 10.39
C ILE A 69 -8.78 -11.56 10.39
N PRO A 70 -9.99 -12.11 10.24
CA PRO A 70 -11.21 -11.31 10.24
C PRO A 70 -11.37 -10.52 11.56
N PRO A 71 -11.82 -9.26 11.49
CA PRO A 71 -12.05 -8.45 12.69
C PRO A 71 -13.23 -8.98 13.50
N MET A 72 -13.32 -8.58 14.77
CA MET A 72 -14.54 -8.81 15.57
C MET A 72 -15.76 -8.24 14.85
N GLY A 73 -16.86 -9.00 14.85
CA GLY A 73 -18.08 -8.68 14.12
C GLY A 73 -18.05 -9.03 12.64
N ALA A 74 -16.95 -9.56 12.08
CA ALA A 74 -16.94 -10.01 10.70
C ALA A 74 -17.77 -11.29 10.50
N GLY A 75 -18.44 -11.37 9.35
CA GLY A 75 -19.10 -12.58 8.89
C GLY A 75 -18.10 -13.60 8.37
N VAL A 76 -18.09 -14.81 8.95
CA VAL A 76 -17.23 -15.93 8.54
C VAL A 76 -18.06 -17.17 8.21
N TRP A 77 -17.55 -18.02 7.33
CA TRP A 77 -18.08 -19.38 7.17
C TRP A 77 -17.37 -20.31 8.15
N ILE A 78 -18.14 -21.07 8.91
CA ILE A 78 -17.63 -22.07 9.85
C ILE A 78 -17.96 -23.47 9.32
N GLU A 79 -16.97 -24.34 9.38
CA GLU A 79 -17.05 -25.77 9.18
C GLU A 79 -16.54 -26.49 10.43
N PHE A 80 -16.70 -27.81 10.47
CA PHE A 80 -16.30 -28.64 11.60
C PHE A 80 -15.50 -29.84 11.09
N GLU A 81 -14.27 -30.02 11.60
CA GLU A 81 -13.41 -31.12 11.15
C GLU A 81 -14.09 -32.47 11.41
N ALA A 82 -14.30 -33.25 10.35
CA ALA A 82 -15.06 -34.50 10.41
C ALA A 82 -16.47 -34.33 11.06
N GLY A 83 -17.09 -33.16 10.84
CA GLY A 83 -18.40 -32.79 11.37
C GLY A 83 -18.47 -32.64 12.88
N ASP A 84 -17.32 -32.58 13.58
CA ASP A 84 -17.24 -32.47 15.03
C ASP A 84 -17.27 -31.01 15.50
N VAL A 85 -18.34 -30.61 16.18
CA VAL A 85 -18.57 -29.24 16.64
C VAL A 85 -17.46 -28.73 17.57
N SER A 86 -16.73 -29.62 18.26
CA SER A 86 -15.59 -29.26 19.11
C SER A 86 -14.33 -28.85 18.33
N ARG A 87 -14.30 -29.11 17.02
CA ARG A 87 -13.18 -28.83 16.11
C ARG A 87 -13.58 -27.88 14.97
N PRO A 88 -13.91 -26.63 15.28
CA PRO A 88 -14.32 -25.65 14.29
C PRO A 88 -13.16 -25.22 13.39
N VAL A 89 -13.49 -24.88 12.15
CA VAL A 89 -12.59 -24.31 11.14
C VAL A 89 -13.30 -23.11 10.52
N TRP A 90 -12.64 -21.97 10.39
CA TRP A 90 -13.20 -20.85 9.64
C TRP A 90 -12.64 -20.83 8.21
N VAL A 91 -13.53 -20.65 7.23
CA VAL A 91 -13.23 -20.82 5.80
C VAL A 91 -13.72 -19.61 5.00
N GLY A 92 -12.91 -18.56 5.03
CA GLY A 92 -13.23 -17.30 4.36
C GLY A 92 -14.35 -16.50 5.03
N CYS A 93 -14.68 -15.36 4.40
CA CYS A 93 -15.64 -14.38 4.93
C CYS A 93 -16.83 -14.21 3.99
N TRP A 94 -17.90 -13.65 4.54
CA TRP A 94 -19.04 -13.14 3.77
C TRP A 94 -19.34 -11.70 4.21
N TRP A 95 -19.93 -10.93 3.31
CA TRP A 95 -20.40 -9.58 3.60
C TRP A 95 -21.91 -9.56 3.75
N ALA A 96 -22.42 -8.87 4.76
CA ALA A 96 -23.82 -8.48 4.78
C ALA A 96 -24.08 -7.36 3.76
N THR A 97 -25.35 -7.05 3.55
CA THR A 97 -25.76 -5.91 2.72
C THR A 97 -25.10 -4.63 3.22
N GLY A 98 -24.31 -3.98 2.35
CA GLY A 98 -23.62 -2.72 2.66
C GLY A 98 -22.25 -2.87 3.32
N GLU A 99 -21.75 -4.09 3.54
CA GLU A 99 -20.44 -4.34 4.17
C GLU A 99 -19.32 -4.59 3.16
N THR A 100 -19.59 -4.59 1.86
CA THR A 100 -18.55 -4.74 0.84
C THR A 100 -17.54 -3.61 0.94
N PRO A 101 -16.23 -3.92 0.92
CA PRO A 101 -15.19 -2.91 1.10
C PRO A 101 -15.25 -1.90 -0.06
N PRO A 102 -15.36 -0.59 0.21
CA PRO A 102 -15.26 0.40 -0.84
C PRO A 102 -13.83 0.43 -1.41
N GLY A 103 -13.69 0.85 -2.67
CA GLY A 103 -12.42 1.23 -3.26
C GLY A 103 -11.94 2.62 -2.79
N PRO A 104 -10.77 3.05 -3.29
CA PRO A 104 -10.30 4.42 -3.12
C PRO A 104 -11.38 5.44 -3.50
N GLY A 105 -11.52 6.52 -2.72
CA GLY A 105 -12.57 7.53 -2.92
C GLY A 105 -13.97 7.12 -2.46
N ALA A 106 -14.07 6.04 -1.67
CA ALA A 106 -15.33 5.53 -1.09
C ALA A 106 -16.36 5.03 -2.12
N ALA A 107 -15.93 4.73 -3.35
CA ALA A 107 -16.77 4.11 -4.36
C ALA A 107 -16.99 2.62 -4.02
N LEU A 108 -18.22 2.13 -4.14
CA LEU A 108 -18.47 0.69 -4.04
C LEU A 108 -17.84 -0.01 -5.27
N PRO A 109 -17.16 -1.15 -5.07
CA PRO A 109 -16.50 -1.84 -6.17
C PRO A 109 -17.53 -2.42 -7.15
N ASP A 110 -17.25 -2.25 -8.43
CA ASP A 110 -17.91 -2.98 -9.52
C ASP A 110 -17.10 -4.24 -9.88
N PRO A 111 -17.60 -5.12 -10.77
CA PRO A 111 -16.88 -6.33 -11.18
C PRO A 111 -15.52 -6.09 -11.88
N PHE A 112 -15.25 -4.88 -12.37
CA PHE A 112 -14.00 -4.48 -13.00
C PHE A 112 -12.99 -3.93 -11.98
N THR A 113 -13.43 -3.68 -10.75
CA THR A 113 -12.57 -3.21 -9.66
C THR A 113 -12.22 -4.37 -8.73
N LYS A 114 -10.94 -4.54 -8.40
CA LYS A 114 -10.47 -5.51 -7.39
C LYS A 114 -9.84 -4.73 -6.24
N VAL A 115 -10.35 -4.91 -5.02
CA VAL A 115 -9.91 -4.13 -3.85
C VAL A 115 -9.57 -5.06 -2.70
N LEU A 116 -8.37 -4.89 -2.15
CA LEU A 116 -8.04 -5.27 -0.79
C LEU A 116 -8.07 -4.02 0.07
N ARG A 117 -8.97 -3.97 1.05
CA ARG A 117 -9.11 -2.86 1.99
C ARG A 117 -9.06 -3.38 3.42
N THR A 118 -8.26 -2.75 4.27
CA THR A 118 -8.23 -3.02 5.72
C THR A 118 -9.20 -2.13 6.49
N GLU A 119 -9.43 -2.42 7.77
CA GLU A 119 -10.44 -1.77 8.63
C GLU A 119 -10.22 -0.25 8.75
N THR A 120 -8.95 0.17 8.75
CA THR A 120 -8.56 1.59 8.83
C THR A 120 -8.52 2.29 7.47
N GLY A 121 -8.85 1.57 6.39
CA GLY A 121 -8.96 2.10 5.04
C GLY A 121 -7.64 2.19 4.29
N LEU A 122 -6.66 1.32 4.59
CA LEU A 122 -5.54 1.09 3.65
C LEU A 122 -6.04 0.27 2.47
N HIS A 123 -5.70 0.68 1.25
CA HIS A 123 -6.15 0.07 0.00
C HIS A 123 -4.97 -0.48 -0.80
N ALA A 124 -5.21 -1.63 -1.43
CA ALA A 124 -4.59 -2.04 -2.68
C ALA A 124 -5.69 -2.32 -3.70
N ALA A 125 -5.76 -1.54 -4.77
CA ALA A 125 -6.85 -1.56 -5.71
C ALA A 125 -6.36 -1.65 -7.17
N LEU A 126 -7.08 -2.43 -7.97
CA LEU A 126 -6.93 -2.52 -9.41
C LEU A 126 -8.26 -2.12 -10.05
N ASP A 127 -8.20 -1.27 -11.06
CA ASP A 127 -9.35 -0.85 -11.86
C ASP A 127 -9.10 -1.21 -13.33
N ASP A 128 -9.84 -2.21 -13.82
CA ASP A 128 -9.74 -2.67 -15.21
C ASP A 128 -10.38 -1.69 -16.20
N THR A 129 -11.27 -0.79 -15.75
CA THR A 129 -11.92 0.21 -16.61
C THR A 129 -10.99 1.39 -16.86
N GLY A 130 -10.46 1.99 -15.79
CA GLY A 130 -9.47 3.07 -15.87
C GLY A 130 -8.05 2.59 -16.16
N GLN A 131 -7.82 1.26 -16.16
CA GLN A 131 -6.50 0.62 -16.25
C GLN A 131 -5.52 1.25 -15.27
N SER A 132 -5.84 1.15 -13.98
CA SER A 132 -5.01 1.70 -12.91
C SER A 132 -4.75 0.70 -11.78
N ILE A 133 -3.62 0.87 -11.12
CA ILE A 133 -3.24 0.13 -9.91
C ILE A 133 -2.89 1.16 -8.84
N VAL A 134 -3.48 1.05 -7.66
CA VAL A 134 -3.37 2.03 -6.58
C VAL A 134 -3.06 1.36 -5.25
N LEU A 135 -2.06 1.89 -4.54
CA LEU A 135 -1.87 1.69 -3.10
C LEU A 135 -2.13 3.03 -2.40
N SER A 136 -3.06 3.08 -1.46
CA SER A 136 -3.40 4.35 -0.81
C SER A 136 -3.83 4.18 0.65
N ASP A 137 -3.74 5.26 1.41
CA ASP A 137 -4.46 5.39 2.67
C ASP A 137 -5.95 5.70 2.44
N ILE A 138 -6.69 5.90 3.54
CA ILE A 138 -8.12 6.23 3.51
C ILE A 138 -8.38 7.64 2.99
N SER A 139 -7.41 8.55 3.16
CA SER A 139 -7.54 9.95 2.79
C SER A 139 -7.31 10.19 1.29
N GLY A 140 -6.60 9.27 0.62
CA GLY A 140 -6.16 9.41 -0.76
C GLY A 140 -4.98 10.38 -0.92
N VAL A 141 -4.42 10.90 0.18
CA VAL A 141 -3.30 11.86 0.13
C VAL A 141 -1.97 11.12 0.01
N ASN A 142 -1.81 10.02 0.74
CA ASN A 142 -0.65 9.15 0.60
C ASN A 142 -1.01 8.06 -0.42
N ILE A 143 -0.44 8.15 -1.62
CA ILE A 143 -0.81 7.30 -2.75
C ILE A 143 0.40 6.96 -3.60
N MET A 144 0.46 5.70 -4.03
CA MET A 144 1.28 5.23 -5.14
C MET A 144 0.33 4.69 -6.20
N SER A 145 0.42 5.19 -7.43
CA SER A 145 -0.47 4.79 -8.51
C SER A 145 0.27 4.57 -9.82
N ILE A 146 -0.19 3.55 -10.57
CA ILE A 146 0.17 3.31 -11.96
C ILE A 146 -1.08 3.63 -12.78
N LYS A 147 -0.96 4.55 -13.73
CA LYS A 147 -2.04 4.94 -14.64
C LYS A 147 -1.65 4.52 -16.05
N VAL A 148 -2.10 3.33 -16.45
CA VAL A 148 -1.61 2.68 -17.67
C VAL A 148 -2.00 3.47 -18.93
N LEU A 149 -3.21 4.02 -18.98
CA LEU A 149 -3.68 4.80 -20.14
C LEU A 149 -2.91 6.10 -20.32
N GLU A 150 -2.45 6.71 -19.22
CA GLU A 150 -1.62 7.92 -19.23
C GLU A 150 -0.14 7.59 -19.43
N GLY A 151 0.27 6.33 -19.21
CA GLY A 151 1.66 5.90 -19.23
C GLY A 151 2.48 6.44 -18.04
N THR A 152 1.84 6.79 -16.93
CA THR A 152 2.48 7.45 -15.78
C THR A 152 2.48 6.58 -14.52
N ILE A 153 3.47 6.83 -13.66
CA ILE A 153 3.51 6.33 -12.28
C ILE A 153 3.63 7.54 -11.38
N GLU A 154 2.74 7.65 -10.39
CA GLU A 154 2.65 8.79 -9.49
C GLU A 154 2.81 8.33 -8.03
N ILE A 155 3.70 8.99 -7.30
CA ILE A 155 3.92 8.80 -5.85
C ILE A 155 3.67 10.15 -5.17
N LYS A 156 2.62 10.23 -4.35
CA LYS A 156 2.28 11.39 -3.54
C LYS A 156 2.32 11.02 -2.06
N ALA A 157 2.84 11.94 -1.26
CA ALA A 157 2.85 11.84 0.19
C ALA A 157 2.46 13.19 0.79
N LEU A 158 1.78 13.16 1.93
CA LEU A 158 1.34 14.39 2.62
C LEU A 158 2.53 15.27 3.04
N ALA A 159 3.61 14.66 3.51
CA ALA A 159 4.76 15.39 4.07
C ALA A 159 5.98 15.34 3.15
N GLN A 160 6.52 14.14 2.91
CA GLN A 160 7.70 13.95 2.08
C GLN A 160 7.79 12.50 1.57
N VAL A 161 8.43 12.32 0.42
CA VAL A 161 8.85 11.00 -0.08
C VAL A 161 10.34 10.84 0.25
N VAL A 162 10.68 9.82 1.03
CA VAL A 162 12.08 9.52 1.40
C VAL A 162 12.58 8.33 0.59
N LEU A 163 13.70 8.52 -0.10
CA LEU A 163 14.45 7.45 -0.75
C LEU A 163 15.74 7.25 0.03
N ASP A 164 15.87 6.12 0.71
CA ASP A 164 17.04 5.79 1.54
C ASP A 164 17.70 4.50 1.02
N ALA A 165 18.93 4.64 0.52
CA ALA A 165 19.75 3.54 0.02
C ALA A 165 21.22 3.96 -0.08
N PRO A 166 22.18 3.02 -0.01
CA PRO A 166 23.59 3.32 -0.28
C PRO A 166 23.85 3.94 -1.67
N LEU A 167 22.99 3.63 -2.65
CA LEU A 167 23.00 4.23 -3.99
C LEU A 167 21.57 4.35 -4.51
N ILE A 168 21.19 5.56 -4.94
CA ILE A 168 19.92 5.81 -5.61
C ILE A 168 20.21 6.12 -7.08
N LYS A 169 19.64 5.31 -7.97
CA LYS A 169 19.74 5.49 -9.42
C LYS A 169 18.39 5.91 -9.97
N HIS A 170 18.36 7.07 -10.62
CA HIS A 170 17.19 7.55 -11.33
C HIS A 170 17.40 7.41 -12.84
N GLY A 171 16.52 6.66 -13.51
CA GLY A 171 16.60 6.41 -14.95
C GLY A 171 17.56 5.29 -15.36
N GLY A 172 17.49 4.95 -16.65
CA GLY A 172 18.31 3.90 -17.28
C GLY A 172 18.44 4.05 -18.80
N GLY A 173 17.49 4.75 -19.42
CA GLY A 173 17.52 5.18 -20.82
C GLY A 173 16.90 6.57 -21.02
N ALA A 174 16.90 7.40 -19.97
CA ALA A 174 16.41 8.76 -20.07
C ALA A 174 17.36 9.58 -20.96
N THR A 175 16.81 10.46 -21.80
CA THR A 175 17.59 11.36 -22.67
C THR A 175 18.51 12.30 -21.89
N HIS A 176 18.21 12.54 -20.61
CA HIS A 176 19.01 13.35 -19.70
C HIS A 176 19.21 12.63 -18.37
N PRO A 177 20.36 12.81 -17.70
CA PRO A 177 20.57 12.29 -16.36
C PRO A 177 19.65 13.00 -15.37
N ALA A 178 19.22 12.30 -14.32
CA ALA A 178 18.59 12.95 -13.18
C ALA A 178 19.64 13.82 -12.48
N VAL A 179 19.33 15.10 -12.28
CA VAL A 179 20.24 16.05 -11.65
C VAL A 179 19.88 16.18 -10.18
N PHE A 180 20.81 15.86 -9.29
CA PHE A 180 20.65 16.10 -7.86
C PHE A 180 20.61 17.61 -7.60
N GLY A 181 19.47 18.10 -7.08
CA GLY A 181 19.22 19.53 -6.91
C GLY A 181 20.32 20.26 -6.13
N ASP A 182 20.82 19.64 -5.06
CA ASP A 182 21.88 20.22 -4.22
C ASP A 182 23.24 20.28 -4.94
N GLN A 183 23.57 19.27 -5.76
CA GLN A 183 24.81 19.27 -6.53
C GLN A 183 24.77 20.30 -7.67
N LEU A 184 23.62 20.45 -8.31
CA LEU A 184 23.41 21.54 -9.28
C LEU A 184 23.49 22.90 -8.60
N LEU A 185 22.87 23.07 -7.43
CA LEU A 185 22.95 24.31 -6.68
C LEU A 185 24.39 24.65 -6.30
N ALA A 186 25.17 23.67 -5.83
CA ALA A 186 26.58 23.85 -5.51
C ALA A 186 27.39 24.26 -6.74
N TYR A 187 27.18 23.60 -7.89
CA TYR A 187 27.83 23.93 -9.14
C TYR A 187 27.48 25.34 -9.62
N LEU A 188 26.19 25.70 -9.64
CA LEU A 188 25.74 27.03 -10.06
C LEU A 188 26.23 28.12 -9.11
N THR A 189 26.28 27.85 -7.80
CA THR A 189 26.85 28.77 -6.80
C THR A 189 28.34 28.99 -7.03
N GLN A 190 29.09 27.93 -7.36
CA GLN A 190 30.51 28.03 -7.72
C GLN A 190 30.69 28.87 -8.99
N LEU A 191 29.86 28.66 -10.02
CA LEU A 191 29.91 29.47 -11.24
C LEU A 191 29.64 30.96 -10.98
N VAL A 192 28.62 31.28 -10.18
CA VAL A 192 28.34 32.68 -9.80
C VAL A 192 29.52 33.27 -9.00
N THR A 193 30.13 32.49 -8.11
CA THR A 193 31.31 32.93 -7.36
C THR A 193 32.48 33.23 -8.28
N ILE A 194 32.76 32.37 -9.27
CA ILE A 194 33.81 32.57 -10.27
C ILE A 194 33.52 33.82 -11.09
N PHE A 195 32.28 34.02 -11.53
CA PHE A 195 31.89 35.21 -12.29
C PHE A 195 32.08 36.49 -11.48
N ASN A 196 31.63 36.51 -10.23
CA ASN A 196 31.72 37.69 -9.37
C ASN A 196 33.15 38.02 -8.93
N SER A 197 34.05 37.03 -8.92
CA SER A 197 35.47 37.21 -8.60
C SER A 197 36.37 37.34 -9.83
N HIS A 198 35.81 37.16 -11.03
CA HIS A 198 36.53 37.31 -12.28
C HIS A 198 36.87 38.78 -12.54
N VAL A 199 38.11 39.01 -12.98
CA VAL A 199 38.63 40.31 -13.43
C VAL A 199 39.33 40.14 -14.78
N HIS A 200 39.30 41.17 -15.63
CA HIS A 200 40.10 41.22 -16.84
C HIS A 200 41.47 41.87 -16.55
N PRO A 201 42.57 41.35 -17.12
CA PRO A 201 43.83 42.09 -17.17
C PRO A 201 43.60 43.41 -17.93
N GLY A 202 43.83 44.55 -17.28
CA GLY A 202 43.81 45.84 -17.96
C GLY A 202 44.98 45.93 -18.92
N GLU A 203 44.70 46.00 -20.23
CA GLU A 203 45.71 46.42 -21.19
C GLU A 203 46.00 47.89 -20.91
N LEU A 204 47.23 48.22 -20.51
CA LEU A 204 47.76 49.56 -20.73
C LEU A 204 47.83 49.70 -22.25
N ALA A 205 46.74 50.18 -22.86
CA ALA A 205 46.75 50.59 -24.25
C ALA A 205 47.96 51.51 -24.43
N ALA A 206 48.85 51.10 -25.32
CA ALA A 206 50.12 51.75 -25.58
C ALA A 206 49.90 53.25 -25.83
N GLY A 207 50.11 54.07 -24.80
CA GLY A 207 50.22 55.53 -24.90
C GLY A 207 49.04 56.34 -24.34
N VAL A 208 49.28 56.89 -23.15
CA VAL A 208 48.98 58.29 -22.77
C VAL A 208 47.51 58.74 -22.57
N LEU A 209 46.49 57.87 -22.58
CA LEU A 209 45.14 58.31 -22.15
C LEU A 209 44.45 57.34 -21.17
N PRO A 210 43.88 57.82 -20.04
CA PRO A 210 43.11 56.97 -19.15
C PRO A 210 41.82 56.54 -19.85
N VAL A 211 41.65 55.25 -20.13
CA VAL A 211 40.33 54.72 -20.48
C VAL A 211 39.47 54.76 -19.22
N THR A 212 38.24 55.27 -19.34
CA THR A 212 37.30 55.34 -18.22
C THR A 212 37.11 53.93 -17.65
N PRO A 213 37.27 53.71 -16.33
CA PRO A 213 37.00 52.40 -15.72
C PRO A 213 35.59 51.96 -16.08
N ALA A 214 35.42 50.71 -16.52
CA ALA A 214 34.10 50.15 -16.76
C ALA A 214 33.25 50.32 -15.48
N LEU A 215 32.00 50.78 -15.64
CA LEU A 215 31.06 50.87 -14.52
C LEU A 215 30.94 49.48 -13.86
N PRO A 216 31.04 49.36 -12.53
CA PRO A 216 30.89 48.08 -11.85
C PRO A 216 29.54 47.45 -12.21
N VAL A 217 29.56 46.29 -12.85
CA VAL A 217 28.35 45.51 -13.06
C VAL A 217 27.92 44.97 -11.69
N PRO A 218 26.63 45.09 -11.31
CA PRO A 218 26.13 44.48 -10.08
C PRO A 218 26.48 42.99 -10.03
N PRO A 219 26.95 42.46 -8.88
CA PRO A 219 27.25 41.05 -8.75
C PRO A 219 26.04 40.20 -9.15
N ALA A 220 26.29 39.14 -9.92
CA ALA A 220 25.26 38.15 -10.19
C ALA A 220 24.79 37.57 -8.85
N ALA A 221 23.48 37.56 -8.63
CA ALA A 221 22.92 36.93 -7.44
C ALA A 221 23.18 35.41 -7.49
N PRO A 222 23.56 34.77 -6.37
CA PRO A 222 23.63 33.33 -6.33
C PRO A 222 22.27 32.74 -6.69
N PRO A 223 22.25 31.59 -7.38
CA PRO A 223 21.00 30.92 -7.68
C PRO A 223 20.25 30.63 -6.40
N THR A 224 18.97 31.01 -6.33
CA THR A 224 18.12 30.65 -5.20
C THR A 224 17.67 29.19 -5.33
N PRO A 225 17.30 28.52 -4.23
CA PRO A 225 16.72 27.17 -4.30
C PRO A 225 15.52 27.05 -5.24
N ALA A 226 14.83 28.17 -5.53
CA ALA A 226 13.72 28.24 -6.49
C ALA A 226 14.13 28.07 -7.97
N LEU A 227 15.43 28.20 -8.29
CA LEU A 227 15.98 28.01 -9.65
C LEU A 227 16.45 26.57 -9.91
N ILE A 228 16.59 25.77 -8.86
CA ILE A 228 16.76 24.33 -8.99
C ILE A 228 15.38 23.78 -9.38
N SER A 229 15.37 22.80 -10.28
CA SER A 229 14.18 22.05 -10.64
C SER A 229 13.42 21.55 -9.39
N ILE A 230 12.46 22.35 -8.92
CA ILE A 230 11.20 21.86 -8.35
C ILE A 230 10.28 21.35 -9.48
N GLN A 231 10.63 21.63 -10.74
CA GLN A 231 10.03 21.02 -11.93
C GLN A 231 10.71 19.70 -12.28
N ASN A 232 10.56 18.69 -11.41
CA ASN A 232 10.51 17.31 -11.85
C ASN A 232 9.54 16.61 -10.92
N LEU A 233 8.37 16.29 -11.49
CA LEU A 233 7.19 15.57 -10.97
C LEU A 233 5.88 16.36 -10.83
N VAL A 234 5.65 17.39 -11.67
CA VAL A 234 4.26 17.77 -12.04
C VAL A 234 4.19 18.15 -13.52
N GLN A 235 3.83 17.18 -14.36
CA GLN A 235 2.65 17.29 -15.23
C GLN A 235 1.93 15.95 -15.17
#